data_AF-A0A5C7SXP2-F1
#
_entry.id   AF-A0A5C7SXP2-F1
#
_cell.length_a   1.000
_cell.length_b   1.000
_cell.length_c   1.000
_cell.angle_alpha   90.00
_cell.angle_beta   90.00
_cell.angle_gamma   90.00
#
_symmetry.space_group_name_H-M   'P 1'
#
loop_
_entity.id
_entity.type
_entity.pdbx_description
1 polymer ?
#
loop_
_entity_poly.entity_id
_entity_poly.type
_entity_poly.pdbx_seq_one_letter_code
_entity_poly.pdbx_strand_id
1 'polypeptide(L)' 'MQKLTKWGHSVGCRIPSALMESAGLAAGDWVRIRLRDDGTIQIIPKKCIPADAASGDRTPEEPAEQAATEW' A
#
# COMPACT_ATOMS: atom_id res chain seq x y z
N MET A 1 2.82 -24.63 13.24
CA MET A 1 4.12 -23.96 13.47
C MET A 1 4.72 -23.62 12.11
N GLN A 2 5.07 -22.36 11.84
CA GLN A 2 5.59 -21.96 10.53
C GLN A 2 7.12 -21.91 10.52
N LYS A 3 7.72 -22.38 9.43
CA LYS A 3 9.17 -22.35 9.21
C LYS A 3 9.58 -21.06 8.51
N LEU A 4 10.62 -20.40 9.02
CA LEU A 4 11.25 -19.27 8.35
C LEU A 4 12.06 -19.75 7.14
N THR A 5 11.94 -19.04 6.03
CA THR A 5 12.68 -19.32 4.80
C THR A 5 13.74 -18.26 4.58
N LYS A 6 14.99 -18.65 4.33
CA LYS A 6 16.08 -17.71 4.06
C LYS A 6 16.22 -17.47 2.56
N TRP A 7 16.36 -16.21 2.16
CA TRP A 7 16.69 -15.80 0.80
C TRP A 7 17.78 -14.72 0.86
N GLY A 8 18.99 -15.06 0.39
CA GLY A 8 20.15 -14.18 0.52
C GLY A 8 20.40 -13.76 1.98
N HIS A 9 20.46 -12.44 2.24
CA HIS A 9 20.57 -11.86 3.57
C HIS A 9 19.23 -11.64 4.30
N SER A 10 18.12 -12.10 3.72
CA SER A 10 16.79 -11.90 4.29
C SER A 10 16.18 -13.22 4.78
N VAL A 11 15.26 -13.09 5.73
CA VAL A 11 14.38 -14.17 6.19
C VAL A 11 12.93 -13.78 5.93
N GLY A 12 12.19 -14.70 5.33
CA GLY A 12 10.76 -14.59 5.08
C GLY A 12 9.96 -15.48 6.03
N CYS A 13 8.82 -14.97 6.48
CA CYS A 13 7.80 -15.74 7.19
C CYS A 13 6.54 -15.77 6.33
N ARG A 14 5.94 -16.94 6.14
CA ARG A 14 4.66 -17.05 5.43
C ARG A 14 3.51 -16.74 6.38
N ILE A 15 2.75 -15.70 6.06
CA ILE A 15 1.55 -15.32 6.79
C ILE A 15 0.34 -15.96 6.11
N PRO A 16 -0.52 -16.67 6.84
CA PRO A 16 -1.77 -17.22 6.32
C PRO A 16 -2.67 -16.16 5.68
N SER A 17 -3.29 -16.47 4.54
CA SER A 17 -4.16 -15.55 3.79
C SER A 17 -5.31 -15.00 4.64
N ALA A 18 -5.93 -15.83 5.49
CA ALA A 18 -7.01 -15.39 6.37
C ALA A 18 -6.59 -14.27 7.36
N LEU A 19 -5.31 -14.27 7.79
CA LEU A 19 -4.78 -13.19 8.63
C LEU A 19 -4.51 -11.93 7.82
N MET A 20 -4.05 -12.06 6.57
CA MET A 20 -3.87 -10.93 5.66
C MET A 20 -5.22 -10.24 5.38
N GLU A 21 -6.27 -11.02 5.10
CA GLU A 21 -7.62 -10.50 4.88
C GLU A 21 -8.17 -9.81 6.13
N SER A 22 -8.03 -10.44 7.31
CA SER A 22 -8.49 -9.85 8.58
C SER A 22 -7.72 -8.58 8.96
N ALA A 23 -6.46 -8.48 8.55
CA ALA A 23 -5.62 -7.29 8.75
C ALA A 23 -5.80 -6.22 7.66
N GLY A 24 -6.60 -6.49 6.61
CA GLY A 24 -6.77 -5.60 5.47
C GLY A 24 -5.48 -5.36 4.68
N LEU A 25 -4.61 -6.38 4.61
CA LEU A 25 -3.32 -6.33 3.92
C LEU A 25 -3.37 -7.18 2.65
N ALA A 26 -2.78 -6.67 1.56
CA ALA A 26 -2.55 -7.43 0.35
C ALA A 26 -1.04 -7.67 0.12
N ALA A 27 -0.72 -8.59 -0.80
CA ALA A 27 0.66 -8.76 -1.25
C ALA A 27 1.14 -7.47 -1.94
N GLY A 28 2.25 -6.90 -1.46
CA GLY A 28 2.78 -5.63 -1.97
C GLY A 28 2.50 -4.42 -1.06
N ASP A 29 1.65 -4.57 -0.04
CA ASP A 29 1.44 -3.51 0.95
C ASP A 29 2.69 -3.20 1.77
N TRP A 30 2.81 -1.94 2.14
CA TRP A 30 3.87 -1.48 3.03
C TRP A 30 3.47 -1.68 4.49
N VAL A 31 4.33 -2.38 5.22
CA VAL A 31 4.12 -2.63 6.65
C VAL A 31 5.30 -2.15 7.47
N ARG A 32 5.03 -1.76 8.72
CA ARG A 32 6.06 -1.53 9.73
C ARG A 32 6.21 -2.78 10.57
N ILE A 33 7.46 -3.22 10.75
CA ILE A 33 7.80 -4.35 11.61
C ILE A 33 8.45 -3.79 12.89
N ARG A 34 8.02 -4.29 14.06
CA ARG A 34 8.67 -4.00 15.35
C ARG A 34 8.89 -5.30 16.12
N LEU A 35 10.02 -5.35 16.84
CA LEU A 35 10.24 -6.33 17.89
C LEU A 35 9.76 -5.73 19.21
N ARG A 36 8.95 -6.48 19.96
CA ARG A 36 8.58 -6.13 21.33
C ARG A 36 9.50 -6.81 22.34
N ASP A 37 9.54 -6.26 23.55
CA ASP A 37 10.36 -6.74 24.67
C ASP A 37 9.99 -8.17 25.09
N ASP A 38 8.73 -8.57 24.90
CA ASP A 38 8.21 -9.93 25.09
C ASP A 38 8.65 -10.92 23.98
N GLY A 39 9.50 -10.49 23.04
CA GLY A 39 10.03 -11.32 21.96
C GLY A 39 9.07 -11.52 20.79
N THR A 40 7.91 -10.85 20.82
CA THR A 40 6.91 -10.90 19.75
C THR A 40 7.28 -9.95 18.60
N ILE A 41 7.01 -10.36 17.37
CA ILE A 41 7.15 -9.51 16.19
C ILE A 41 5.78 -8.95 15.82
N GLN A 42 5.64 -7.64 15.87
CA GLN A 42 4.42 -6.93 15.52
C GLN A 42 4.51 -6.36 14.11
N ILE A 43 3.51 -6.69 13.28
CA ILE A 43 3.37 -6.19 11.92
C ILE A 43 2.21 -5.19 11.93
N ILE A 44 2.50 -3.96 11.54
CA ILE A 44 1.54 -2.84 11.60
C ILE A 44 1.33 -2.35 10.17
N PRO A 45 0.09 -2.38 9.64
CA PRO A 45 -0.19 -1.82 8.33
C PRO A 45 0.19 -0.34 8.32
N LYS A 46 1.01 0.07 7.35
CA LYS A 46 1.24 1.49 7.10
C LYS A 46 0.31 1.87 5.97
N LYS A 47 -0.66 2.74 6.24
CA LYS A 47 -1.43 3.40 5.18
C LYS A 47 -0.49 4.38 4.47
N CYS A 48 0.43 3.84 3.68
CA CYS A 48 1.32 4.60 2.83
C CYS A 48 0.48 4.93 1.61
N ILE A 49 -0.04 6.15 1.55
CA ILE A 49 -0.53 6.69 0.28
C ILE A 49 0.72 6.76 -0.60
N PRO A 50 0.83 5.96 -1.67
CA PRO A 50 1.97 6.09 -2.55
C PRO A 50 1.95 7.51 -3.13
N ALA A 51 3.11 8.17 -3.22
CA ALA A 51 3.19 9.51 -3.78
C ALA A 51 2.59 9.60 -5.21
N ASP A 52 2.57 8.46 -5.92
CA ASP A 52 1.97 8.32 -7.25
C ASP A 52 0.43 8.33 -7.25
N ALA A 53 -0.23 8.00 -6.13
CA ALA A 53 -1.69 8.08 -6.01
C ALA A 53 -2.22 9.49 -5.71
N ALA A 54 -1.34 10.47 -5.51
CA ALA A 54 -1.72 11.87 -5.32
C ALA A 54 -1.83 12.66 -6.65
N SER A 55 -1.37 12.10 -7.78
CA SER A 55 -1.58 12.68 -9.11
C SER A 55 -2.84 12.09 -9.73
N GLY A 56 -3.97 12.36 -9.10
CA GLY A 56 -5.29 11.90 -9.51
C GLY A 56 -6.32 13.01 -9.65
N ASP A 57 -5.90 14.26 -9.86
CA ASP A 57 -6.80 15.33 -10.31
C ASP A 57 -6.46 15.65 -11.77
N ARG A 58 -6.93 14.79 -12.67
CA ARG A 58 -7.23 15.24 -14.03
C ARG A 58 -8.53 16.02 -13.90
N THR A 59 -8.42 17.33 -13.71
CA THR A 59 -9.52 18.24 -14.04
C THR A 59 -9.86 18.00 -15.51
N PRO A 60 -11.08 17.57 -15.87
CA PRO A 60 -11.53 17.65 -17.25
C PRO A 60 -11.69 19.14 -17.54
N GLU A 61 -10.75 19.70 -18.29
CA GLU A 61 -10.87 21.00 -18.91
C GLU A 61 -12.16 21.03 -19.75
N GLU A 62 -13.12 21.81 -19.22
CA GLU A 62 -14.42 22.12 -19.79
C GLU A 62 -14.25 22.68 -21.21
N PRO A 63 -14.99 22.20 -22.22
CA PRO A 63 -14.82 22.65 -23.60
C PRO A 63 -15.13 24.14 -23.71
N ALA A 64 -14.12 24.90 -24.14
CA ALA A 64 -14.18 26.34 -24.34
C ALA A 64 -15.40 26.74 -25.18
N GLU A 65 -16.24 27.55 -24.54
CA GLU A 65 -17.39 28.25 -25.08
C GLU A 65 -16.99 28.98 -26.37
N GLN A 66 -17.71 28.67 -27.45
CA GLN A 66 -17.55 29.30 -28.76
C GLN A 66 -18.03 30.75 -28.64
N ALA A 67 -17.08 31.67 -28.48
CA ALA A 67 -17.34 33.09 -28.59
C ALA A 67 -17.76 33.39 -30.03
N ALA A 68 -19.05 33.65 -30.21
CA ALA A 68 -19.60 34.32 -31.36
C ALA A 68 -18.79 35.60 -31.65
N THR A 69 -18.31 35.73 -32.88
CA THR A 69 -18.01 37.05 -33.45
C THR A 69 -18.87 37.16 -34.69
N GLU A 70 -19.93 37.92 -34.50
CA GLU A 70 -20.74 38.55 -35.53
C GLU A 70 -19.98 39.77 -36.06
N TRP A 71 -20.28 40.14 -37.32
CA TRP A 71 -19.77 41.24 -38.17
C TRP A 71 -18.58 40.91 -39.08
#